data_AF-A0A1M2VJV2-F1
#
_entry.id   AF-A0A1M2VJV2-F1
#
_cell.length_a   1.000
_cell.length_b   1.000
_cell.length_c   1.000
_cell.angle_alpha   90.00
_cell.angle_beta   90.00
_cell.angle_gamma   90.00
#
_symmetry.space_group_name_H-M   'P 1'
#
loop_
_entity.id
_entity.type
_entity.pdbx_description
1 polymer ?
#
loop_
_entity_poly.entity_id
_entity_poly.type
_entity_poly.pdbx_seq_one_letter_code
_entity_poly.pdbx_strand_id
1 'polypeptide(L)'
;MAYAGHNFLRLKAFDPPNHVSSPALQAHGHSKANMARFCRAVLDHAPLGSFRQRFFAHEPTDCPECGVLQDRAHVLFKCSRYRRWWELRGEFEFLLRVSAYRELNGFLTTNESAFSFEDAPT
;
A
#
# COMPACT_ATOMS: atom_id res chain seq x y z
N MET A 1 19.17 -15.91 -13.46
CA MET A 1 18.44 -14.72 -12.97
C MET A 1 17.44 -15.19 -11.93
N ALA A 2 17.55 -14.75 -10.68
CA ALA A 2 16.55 -15.05 -9.66
C ALA A 2 15.26 -14.27 -9.99
N TYR A 3 14.12 -14.96 -10.03
CA TYR A 3 12.81 -14.34 -10.22
C TYR A 3 12.57 -13.31 -9.10
N ALA A 4 12.70 -12.05 -9.45
CA ALA A 4 12.40 -10.92 -8.60
C ALA A 4 10.92 -10.60 -8.78
N GLY A 5 10.07 -11.00 -7.83
CA GLY A 5 8.64 -10.70 -7.90
C GLY A 5 8.40 -9.22 -8.20
N HIS A 6 7.61 -8.93 -9.25
CA HIS A 6 7.29 -7.57 -9.70
C HIS A 6 6.29 -6.86 -8.77
N ASN A 7 5.79 -7.58 -7.77
CA ASN A 7 4.73 -7.11 -6.90
C ASN A 7 5.27 -6.20 -5.77
N PHE A 8 6.53 -6.31 -5.35
CA PHE A 8 7.02 -5.51 -4.21
C PHE A 8 7.26 -4.03 -4.58
N LEU A 9 6.83 -3.09 -3.73
CA LEU A 9 7.34 -1.71 -3.79
C LEU A 9 8.83 -1.74 -3.41
N ARG A 10 9.70 -1.80 -4.42
CA ARG A 10 11.16 -1.73 -4.25
C ARG A 10 11.59 -0.29 -4.03
N LEU A 11 11.31 0.23 -2.84
CA LEU A 11 11.79 1.52 -2.39
C LEU A 11 13.30 1.43 -2.17
N LYS A 12 14.11 2.10 -3.00
CA LYS A 12 15.53 2.39 -2.65
C LYS A 12 15.64 3.15 -1.32
N ALA A 13 14.58 3.88 -0.96
CA ALA A 13 14.44 4.61 0.29
C ALA A 13 14.15 3.70 1.50
N PHE A 14 13.85 2.43 1.29
CA PHE A 14 13.74 1.45 2.36
C PHE A 14 15.12 0.81 2.51
N ASP A 15 15.89 1.30 3.48
CA ASP A 15 17.12 0.64 3.91
C ASP A 15 16.89 -0.87 4.04
N PRO A 16 17.92 -1.71 3.83
CA PRO A 16 17.80 -3.14 4.02
C PRO A 16 17.08 -3.42 5.34
N PRO A 17 15.97 -4.18 5.33
CA PRO A 17 15.16 -4.36 6.52
C PRO A 17 16.04 -4.91 7.64
N ASN A 18 16.25 -4.11 8.67
CA ASN A 18 16.90 -4.56 9.89
C ASN A 18 15.79 -4.93 10.90
N HIS A 19 16.04 -5.96 11.70
CA HIS A 19 15.04 -6.51 12.62
C HIS A 19 14.98 -5.77 13.97
N VAL A 20 15.77 -4.70 14.15
CA VAL A 20 16.02 -4.06 15.47
C VAL A 20 15.77 -2.55 15.51
N SER A 21 15.91 -1.84 14.40
CA SER A 21 15.90 -0.37 14.32
C SER A 21 15.45 0.20 12.96
N SER A 22 14.66 -0.55 12.17
CA SER A 22 14.24 -0.05 10.86
C SER A 22 13.26 1.13 11.01
N PRO A 23 13.25 2.10 10.08
CA PRO A 23 12.28 3.20 10.10
C PRO A 23 10.83 2.70 10.14
N ALA A 24 10.54 1.58 9.49
CA ALA A 24 9.23 0.92 9.55
C ALA A 24 8.88 0.42 10.97
N LEU A 25 9.83 -0.22 11.66
CA LEU A 25 9.63 -0.69 13.04
C LEU A 25 9.43 0.48 14.01
N GLN A 26 10.20 1.55 13.86
CA GLN A 26 10.04 2.75 14.69
C GLN A 26 8.67 3.41 14.45
N ALA A 27 8.21 3.48 13.19
CA ALA A 27 6.94 4.10 12.85
C ALA A 27 5.71 3.25 13.21
N HIS A 28 5.77 1.92 13.03
CA HIS A 28 4.59 1.05 13.08
C HIS A 28 4.67 -0.08 14.11
N GLY A 29 5.85 -0.36 14.70
CA GLY A 29 6.08 -1.55 15.53
C GLY A 29 5.24 -1.61 16.82
N HIS A 30 4.70 -0.48 17.27
CA HIS A 30 3.81 -0.40 18.43
C HIS A 30 2.36 -0.84 18.13
N SER A 31 1.98 -1.00 16.86
CA SER A 31 0.62 -1.40 16.44
C SER A 31 0.65 -2.52 15.42
N LYS A 32 0.15 -3.69 15.82
CA LYS A 32 0.01 -4.87 14.93
C LYS A 32 -0.81 -4.54 13.68
N ALA A 33 -1.89 -3.77 13.84
CA ALA A 33 -2.75 -3.39 12.73
C ALA A 33 -2.03 -2.48 11.73
N ASN A 34 -1.33 -1.45 12.22
CA ASN A 34 -0.61 -0.51 11.35
C ASN A 34 0.56 -1.20 10.65
N MET A 35 1.32 -2.04 11.37
CA MET A 35 2.40 -2.82 10.77
C MET A 35 1.88 -3.77 9.69
N ALA A 36 0.76 -4.47 9.93
CA ALA A 36 0.18 -5.36 8.95
C ALA A 36 -0.27 -4.61 7.69
N ARG A 37 -0.89 -3.44 7.84
CA ARG A 37 -1.30 -2.58 6.71
C ARG A 37 -0.10 -2.06 5.94
N PHE A 38 0.94 -1.61 6.63
CA PHE A 38 2.21 -1.21 6.02
C PHE A 38 2.82 -2.35 5.20
N CYS A 39 2.97 -3.54 5.80
CA CYS A 39 3.48 -4.72 5.10
C CYS A 39 2.64 -5.05 3.86
N ARG A 40 1.31 -5.04 3.96
CA ARG A 40 0.44 -5.34 2.80
C ARG A 40 0.57 -4.31 1.68
N ALA A 41 0.72 -3.02 2.00
CA ALA A 41 0.97 -1.98 1.00
C ALA A 41 2.32 -2.20 0.30
N VAL A 42 3.38 -2.46 1.06
CA VAL A 42 4.74 -2.64 0.52
C VAL A 42 4.87 -3.93 -0.28
N LEU A 43 4.25 -5.01 0.18
CA LEU A 43 4.36 -6.35 -0.42
C LEU A 43 3.32 -6.63 -1.52
N ASP A 44 2.41 -5.70 -1.79
CA ASP A 44 1.25 -5.90 -2.70
C ASP A 44 0.38 -7.10 -2.33
N HIS A 45 0.20 -7.28 -1.02
CA HIS A 45 -0.51 -8.44 -0.49
C HIS A 45 -1.72 -8.03 0.33
N ALA A 46 -2.28 -6.87 0.01
CA ALA A 46 -3.54 -6.42 0.56
C ALA A 46 -4.71 -7.17 -0.10
N PRO A 47 -5.81 -7.41 0.63
CA PRO A 47 -7.01 -8.07 0.12
C PRO A 47 -7.82 -7.12 -0.78
N LEU A 48 -7.14 -6.49 -1.74
CA LEU A 48 -7.72 -5.62 -2.76
C LEU A 48 -8.21 -6.46 -3.93
N GLY A 49 -8.86 -5.80 -4.89
CA GLY A 49 -9.34 -6.41 -6.11
C GLY A 49 -8.30 -7.21 -6.90
N SER A 50 -7.08 -6.72 -7.05
CA SER A 50 -5.99 -7.44 -7.73
C SER A 50 -5.60 -8.76 -7.02
N PHE A 51 -5.73 -8.81 -5.70
CA PHE A 51 -5.50 -10.01 -4.89
C PHE A 51 -6.71 -10.97 -4.98
N ARG A 52 -7.93 -10.44 -4.83
CA ARG A 52 -9.18 -11.20 -4.97
C ARG A 52 -9.29 -11.84 -6.36
N GLN A 53 -8.91 -11.13 -7.42
CA GLN A 53 -8.89 -11.68 -8.78
C GLN A 53 -8.04 -12.94 -8.90
N ARG A 54 -6.95 -13.06 -8.13
CA ARG A 54 -6.03 -14.20 -8.16
C ARG A 54 -6.48 -15.36 -7.27
N PHE A 55 -7.05 -15.06 -6.10
CA PHE A 55 -7.24 -16.06 -5.04
C PHE A 55 -8.70 -16.25 -4.61
N PHE A 56 -9.58 -15.29 -4.95
CA PHE A 56 -10.98 -15.21 -4.50
C PHE A 56 -11.88 -14.71 -5.66
N ALA A 57 -11.93 -15.46 -6.77
CA ALA A 57 -12.56 -15.02 -8.02
C ALA A 57 -14.06 -14.67 -7.94
N HIS A 58 -14.73 -15.04 -6.86
CA HIS A 58 -16.14 -14.73 -6.61
C HIS A 58 -16.35 -13.41 -5.84
N GLU A 59 -15.29 -12.81 -5.30
CA GLU A 59 -15.37 -11.55 -4.57
C GLU A 59 -15.29 -10.34 -5.51
N PRO A 60 -15.89 -9.19 -5.14
CA PRO A 60 -15.77 -7.95 -5.90
C PRO A 60 -14.31 -7.51 -6.07
N THR A 61 -13.93 -7.17 -7.31
CA THR A 61 -12.56 -6.74 -7.66
C THR A 61 -12.46 -5.26 -7.99
N ASP A 62 -13.53 -4.65 -8.46
CA ASP A 62 -13.51 -3.24 -8.82
C ASP A 62 -13.77 -2.34 -7.61
N CYS A 63 -13.18 -1.15 -7.64
CA CYS A 63 -13.53 -0.10 -6.71
C CYS A 63 -14.98 0.35 -6.98
N PRO A 64 -15.85 0.37 -5.96
CA PRO A 64 -17.26 0.71 -6.15
C PRO A 64 -17.51 2.16 -6.63
N GLU A 65 -16.55 3.06 -6.40
CA GLU A 65 -16.62 4.45 -6.86
C GLU A 65 -16.09 4.66 -8.27
N CYS A 66 -14.92 4.09 -8.52
CA CYS A 66 -14.15 4.39 -9.72
C CYS A 66 -14.47 3.42 -10.87
N GLY A 67 -15.09 2.26 -10.58
CA GLY A 67 -15.41 1.24 -11.58
C GLY A 67 -14.17 0.61 -12.25
N VAL A 68 -13.01 0.69 -11.58
CA VAL A 68 -11.75 0.13 -12.07
C VAL A 68 -11.21 -0.87 -11.06
N LEU A 69 -10.39 -1.82 -11.53
CA LEU A 69 -9.71 -2.79 -10.68
C LEU A 69 -9.04 -2.09 -9.49
N GLN A 70 -9.42 -2.50 -8.29
CA GLN A 70 -8.80 -1.98 -7.09
C GLN A 70 -7.44 -2.66 -6.87
N ASP A 71 -6.38 -2.05 -7.38
CA ASP A 71 -5.00 -2.45 -7.13
C ASP A 71 -4.28 -1.44 -6.20
N ARG A 72 -3.03 -1.73 -5.83
CA ARG A 72 -2.23 -0.83 -4.97
C ARG A 72 -2.07 0.55 -5.59
N ALA A 73 -1.80 0.64 -6.89
CA ALA A 73 -1.60 1.93 -7.56
C ALA A 73 -2.87 2.78 -7.54
N HIS A 74 -4.03 2.15 -7.72
CA HIS A 74 -5.32 2.79 -7.60
C HIS A 74 -5.53 3.35 -6.19
N VAL A 75 -5.29 2.54 -5.14
CA VAL A 75 -5.40 2.98 -3.74
C VAL A 75 -4.45 4.15 -3.43
N LEU A 76 -3.18 4.06 -3.83
CA LEU A 76 -2.14 5.04 -3.49
C LEU A 76 -2.19 6.34 -4.29
N PHE A 77 -2.71 6.32 -5.53
CA PHE A 77 -2.51 7.45 -6.45
C PHE A 77 -3.79 7.95 -7.11
N LYS A 78 -4.84 7.13 -7.22
CA LYS A 78 -5.97 7.44 -8.12
C LYS A 78 -7.31 7.57 -7.40
N CYS A 79 -7.59 6.70 -6.43
CA CYS A 79 -8.92 6.60 -5.81
C CYS A 79 -9.28 7.88 -5.03
N SER A 80 -10.41 8.51 -5.36
CA SER A 80 -10.88 9.74 -4.71
C SER A 80 -11.32 9.55 -3.25
N ARG A 81 -11.62 8.31 -2.84
CA ARG A 81 -12.05 7.96 -1.48
C ARG A 81 -10.92 8.01 -0.44
N TYR A 82 -9.68 8.07 -0.88
CA TYR A 82 -8.53 8.19 0.03
C TYR A 82 -7.95 9.60 0.00
N ARG A 83 -7.73 10.17 1.18
CA ARG A 83 -7.09 11.48 1.36
C ARG A 83 -5.59 11.36 1.10
N ARG A 84 -5.06 12.26 0.28
CA ARG A 84 -3.64 12.36 -0.09
C ARG A 84 -3.20 13.82 -0.15
N TRP A 85 -1.91 14.06 0.00
CA TRP A 85 -1.24 15.37 -0.07
C TRP A 85 -0.11 15.36 -1.09
N TRP A 86 -0.19 14.43 -2.05
CA TRP A 86 0.71 14.33 -3.18
C TRP A 86 -0.09 14.11 -4.46
N GLU A 87 0.41 14.67 -5.57
CA GLU A 87 -0.15 14.52 -6.92
C GLU A 87 0.74 13.62 -7.77
N LEU A 88 1.06 12.44 -7.25
CA LEU A 88 1.89 11.46 -7.94
C LEU A 88 1.04 10.62 -8.88
N ARG A 89 1.58 10.32 -10.06
CA ARG A 89 0.86 9.56 -11.11
C ARG A 89 1.13 8.06 -11.05
N GLY A 90 2.09 7.61 -10.25
CA GLY A 90 2.37 6.19 -10.10
C GLY A 90 3.48 5.86 -9.11
N GLU A 91 3.71 4.56 -8.96
CA GLU A 91 4.67 4.00 -8.00
C GLU A 91 6.08 4.55 -8.21
N PHE A 92 6.57 4.62 -9.45
CA PHE A 92 7.93 5.09 -9.73
C PHE A 92 8.21 6.49 -9.15
N GLU A 93 7.29 7.44 -9.32
CA GLU A 93 7.45 8.80 -8.76
C GLU A 93 7.43 8.78 -7.22
N PHE A 94 6.61 7.92 -6.62
CA PHE A 94 6.60 7.70 -5.18
C PHE A 94 7.91 7.11 -4.68
N LEU A 95 8.49 6.17 -5.44
CA LEU A 95 9.72 5.47 -5.08
C LEU A 95 10.95 6.38 -5.02
N LEU A 96 10.92 7.51 -5.73
CA LEU A 96 12.02 8.47 -5.80
C LEU A 96 11.99 9.52 -4.67
N ARG A 97 10.93 9.57 -3.86
CA ARG A 97 10.82 10.57 -2.79
C ARG A 97 11.68 10.19 -1.58
N VAL A 98 12.48 11.14 -1.12
CA VAL A 98 13.25 11.03 0.13
C VAL A 98 12.32 10.79 1.33
N SER A 99 11.11 11.34 1.29
CA SER A 99 10.09 11.25 2.33
C SER A 99 9.10 10.09 2.18
N ALA A 100 9.34 9.12 1.27
CA ALA A 100 8.38 8.06 0.94
C ALA A 100 7.86 7.29 2.17
N TYR A 101 8.73 6.98 3.15
CA TYR A 101 8.32 6.36 4.43
C TYR A 101 7.30 7.21 5.20
N ARG A 102 7.62 8.48 5.40
CA ARG A 102 6.79 9.41 6.18
C ARG A 102 5.44 9.62 5.50
N GLU A 103 5.44 9.71 4.18
CA GLU A 103 4.23 9.89 3.39
C GLU A 103 3.35 8.65 3.36
N LEU A 104 3.94 7.45 3.18
CA LEU A 104 3.19 6.20 3.31
C LEU A 104 2.61 6.04 4.71
N ASN A 105 3.39 6.36 5.75
CA ASN A 105 2.90 6.30 7.12
C ASN A 105 1.73 7.27 7.33
N GLY A 106 1.90 8.53 6.94
CA GLY A 106 0.81 9.51 7.00
C GLY A 106 -0.44 9.02 6.27
N PHE A 107 -0.28 8.45 5.06
CA PHE A 107 -1.37 7.87 4.29
C PHE A 107 -2.17 6.86 5.11
N LEU A 108 -1.48 5.89 5.69
CA LEU A 108 -2.06 4.78 6.41
C LEU A 108 -2.73 5.26 7.71
N THR A 109 -2.15 6.26 8.37
CA THR A 109 -2.74 6.90 9.55
C THR A 109 -4.02 7.66 9.20
N THR A 110 -4.05 8.41 8.10
CA THR A 110 -5.24 9.19 7.71
C THR A 110 -6.35 8.31 7.14
N ASN A 111 -6.01 7.22 6.47
CA ASN A 111 -6.95 6.38 5.73
C ASN A 111 -7.04 5.00 6.37
N GLU A 112 -7.75 4.82 7.48
CA GLU A 112 -7.70 3.61 8.31
C GLU A 112 -8.08 2.30 7.58
N SER A 113 -8.95 2.36 6.57
CA SER A 113 -9.31 1.18 5.77
C SER A 113 -8.33 0.87 4.64
N ALA A 114 -7.40 1.76 4.29
CA ALA A 114 -6.46 1.50 3.21
C ALA A 114 -5.59 0.27 3.54
N PHE A 115 -5.55 -0.72 2.64
CA PHE A 115 -4.82 -1.98 2.81
C PHE A 115 -5.22 -2.78 4.07
N SER A 116 -6.41 -2.55 4.63
CA SER A 116 -7.01 -3.44 5.64
C SER A 116 -7.84 -4.53 4.94
N PHE A 117 -8.61 -5.29 5.71
CA PHE A 117 -9.62 -6.22 5.18
C PHE A 117 -10.97 -5.53 4.92
N GLU A 118 -11.10 -4.27 5.34
CA GLU A 118 -12.27 -3.45 5.07
C GLU A 118 -12.22 -2.92 3.63
N ASP A 119 -13.38 -2.73 3.02
CA ASP A 119 -13.46 -2.09 1.72
C ASP A 119 -13.09 -0.59 1.78
N ALA A 120 -12.97 0.04 0.61
CA ALA A 120 -12.68 1.47 0.53
C ALA A 120 -13.75 2.29 1.28
N PRO A 121 -13.37 3.40 1.95
CA PRO A 121 -14.32 4.25 2.67
C PRO A 121 -15.49 4.64 1.78
N THR A 122 -16.70 4.70 2.34
CA THR A 122 -17.88 5.28 1.67
C THR A 122 -17.87 6.79 1.74
#